data_AF-A0A376YE39-F1
#
_entry.id   AF-A0A376YE39-F1
#
_cell.length_a   1.000
_cell.length_b   1.000
_cell.length_c   1.000
_cell.angle_alpha   90.00
_cell.angle_beta   90.00
_cell.angle_gamma   90.00
#
_symmetry.space_group_name_H-M   'P 1'
#
loop_
_entity.id
_entity.type
_entity.pdbx_description
1 polymer ?
#
loop_
_entity_poly.entity_id
_entity_poly.type
_entity_poly.pdbx_seq_one_letter_code
_entity_poly.pdbx_strand_id
1 'polypeptide(L)'
;MKENLALLDEVEQAAHALKGSERSWQRAGHEYTLWMDGEEVMVRANQLEFAGDEMEEGMNYYDEESLSLCGVEDFLQVVAAYRNFVQQK
;
A
#
# COMPACT_ATOMS: atom_id res chain seq x y z
N MET A 1 -3.53 17.18 -8.81
CA MET A 1 -4.23 16.96 -7.53
C MET A 1 -5.55 16.22 -7.69
N LYS A 2 -6.46 16.63 -8.60
CA LYS A 2 -7.73 15.90 -8.83
C LYS A 2 -7.55 14.43 -9.24
N GLU A 3 -6.54 14.13 -10.06
CA GLU A 3 -6.23 12.74 -10.49
C GLU A 3 -5.81 11.83 -9.33
N ASN A 4 -5.25 12.37 -8.25
CA ASN A 4 -4.84 11.58 -7.08
C ASN A 4 -6.03 11.16 -6.21
N LEU A 5 -7.18 11.86 -6.29
CA LEU A 5 -8.36 11.51 -5.51
C LEU A 5 -9.10 10.30 -6.09
N ALA A 6 -9.06 10.12 -7.42
CA ALA A 6 -9.65 8.94 -8.06
C ALA A 6 -8.96 7.63 -7.63
N LEU A 7 -7.69 7.71 -7.22
CA LEU A 7 -6.97 6.58 -6.66
C LEU A 7 -7.56 6.13 -5.32
N LEU A 8 -8.05 7.08 -4.51
CA LEU A 8 -8.70 6.76 -3.25
C LEU A 8 -10.03 6.03 -3.50
N ASP A 9 -10.79 6.46 -4.52
CA ASP A 9 -12.04 5.80 -4.91
C ASP A 9 -11.80 4.34 -5.35
N GLU A 10 -10.70 4.08 -6.07
CA GLU A 10 -10.33 2.74 -6.51
C GLU A 10 -9.97 1.83 -5.32
N VAL A 11 -9.19 2.36 -4.38
CA VAL A 11 -8.79 1.65 -3.16
C VAL A 11 -10.00 1.29 -2.30
N GLU A 12 -10.94 2.22 -2.11
CA GLU A 12 -12.18 1.99 -1.37
C GLU A 12 -13.06 0.92 -2.06
N GLN A 13 -13.16 0.97 -3.39
CA GLN A 13 -13.90 -0.04 -4.16
C GLN A 13 -13.26 -1.43 -4.04
N ALA A 14 -11.93 -1.51 -4.10
CA ALA A 14 -11.21 -2.76 -3.91
C ALA A 14 -11.50 -3.35 -2.52
N ALA A 15 -11.37 -2.55 -1.46
CA ALA A 15 -11.66 -2.99 -0.08
C ALA A 15 -13.09 -3.53 0.06
N HIS A 16 -14.08 -2.84 -0.52
CA HIS A 16 -15.46 -3.31 -0.50
C HIS A 16 -15.68 -4.61 -1.28
N ALA A 17 -14.99 -4.79 -2.41
CA ALA A 17 -15.09 -6.00 -3.22
C ALA A 17 -14.42 -7.22 -2.58
N LEU A 18 -13.45 -6.99 -1.68
CA LEU A 18 -12.70 -8.04 -0.99
C LEU A 18 -13.36 -8.52 0.30
N LYS A 19 -14.22 -7.70 0.92
CA LYS A 19 -14.89 -8.03 2.18
C LYS A 19 -15.60 -9.40 2.14
N GLY A 20 -15.18 -10.30 3.02
CA GLY A 20 -15.74 -11.66 3.12
C GLY A 20 -15.34 -12.60 1.97
N SER A 21 -14.32 -12.25 1.19
CA SER A 21 -13.75 -13.11 0.15
C SER A 21 -12.31 -13.50 0.47
N GLU A 22 -11.86 -14.64 -0.04
CA GLU A 22 -10.45 -15.08 0.04
C GLU A 22 -9.58 -14.48 -1.08
N ARG A 23 -10.10 -13.47 -1.79
CA ARG A 23 -9.36 -12.82 -2.87
C ARG A 23 -8.43 -11.77 -2.29
N SER A 24 -7.42 -11.42 -3.07
CA SER A 24 -6.56 -10.28 -2.81
C SER A 24 -6.56 -9.33 -4.00
N TRP A 25 -6.17 -8.10 -3.75
CA TRP A 25 -5.99 -7.05 -4.73
C TRP A 25 -4.66 -6.34 -4.47
N GLN A 26 -4.03 -5.87 -5.53
CA GLN A 26 -2.82 -5.07 -5.42
C GLN A 26 -2.80 -3.95 -6.45
N ARG A 27 -2.10 -2.88 -6.09
CA ARG A 27 -1.79 -1.76 -6.96
C ARG A 27 -0.33 -1.35 -6.79
N ALA A 28 0.45 -1.60 -7.83
CA ALA A 28 1.83 -1.15 -7.91
C ALA A 28 1.87 0.35 -8.29
N GLY A 29 2.47 1.15 -7.43
CA GLY A 29 2.88 2.53 -7.72
C GLY A 29 4.34 2.59 -8.17
N HIS A 30 4.88 3.81 -8.23
CA HIS A 30 6.31 4.02 -8.54
C HIS A 30 7.20 3.61 -7.36
N GLU A 31 7.00 4.26 -6.20
CA GLU A 31 7.80 4.02 -4.99
C GLU A 31 7.26 2.91 -4.10
N TYR A 32 5.95 2.68 -4.13
CA TYR A 32 5.26 1.76 -3.22
C TYR A 32 4.23 0.92 -3.94
N THR A 33 4.03 -0.30 -3.45
CA THR A 33 2.92 -1.18 -3.80
C THR A 33 1.97 -1.30 -2.62
N LEU A 34 0.68 -1.13 -2.89
CA LEU A 34 -0.40 -1.41 -1.95
C LEU A 34 -0.95 -2.80 -2.25
N TRP A 35 -1.01 -3.65 -1.24
CA TRP A 35 -1.63 -4.96 -1.29
C TRP A 35 -2.73 -5.05 -0.21
N MET A 36 -3.77 -5.82 -0.49
CA MET A 36 -4.94 -5.93 0.37
C MET A 36 -5.64 -7.27 0.16
N ASP A 37 -6.14 -7.85 1.25
CA ASP A 37 -7.14 -8.91 1.23
C ASP A 37 -8.39 -8.52 2.04
N GLY A 38 -9.20 -9.50 2.46
CA GLY A 38 -10.41 -9.24 3.23
C GLY A 38 -10.18 -8.76 4.67
N GLU A 39 -8.95 -8.84 5.20
CA GLU A 39 -8.62 -8.61 6.60
C GLU A 39 -7.54 -7.53 6.78
N GLU A 40 -6.49 -7.56 5.95
CA GLU A 40 -5.30 -6.73 6.13
C GLU A 40 -4.93 -5.92 4.87
N VAL A 41 -4.24 -4.81 5.12
CA VAL A 41 -3.62 -3.96 4.11
C VAL A 41 -2.13 -3.89 4.38
N MET A 42 -1.34 -4.04 3.32
CA MET A 42 0.11 -3.96 3.34
C MET A 42 0.61 -2.92 2.35
N VAL A 43 1.42 -1.97 2.82
CA VAL A 43 2.17 -1.05 1.98
C VAL A 43 3.63 -1.48 2.00
N ARG A 44 4.19 -1.73 0.82
CA ARG A 44 5.58 -2.15 0.64
C ARG A 44 6.33 -1.19 -0.27
N ALA A 45 7.54 -0.79 0.10
CA ALA A 45 8.42 -0.06 -0.82
C ALA A 45 8.83 -0.96 -2.00
N ASN A 46 8.76 -0.43 -3.21
CA ASN A 46 9.32 -1.06 -4.38
C ASN A 46 10.84 -0.90 -4.30
N GLN A 47 11.52 -1.82 -3.62
CA GLN A 47 12.98 -1.78 -3.53
C GLN A 47 13.57 -1.72 -4.93
N LEU A 48 14.44 -0.74 -5.15
CA LEU A 48 15.28 -0.68 -6.35
C LEU A 48 16.20 -1.92 -6.30
N GLU A 49 16.07 -2.82 -7.27
CA GLU A 49 17.11 -3.81 -7.53
C GLU A 49 18.41 -3.06 -7.82
N PHE A 50 19.35 -3.09 -6.88
CA PHE A 50 20.72 -2.70 -7.20
C PHE A 50 21.29 -3.79 -8.12
N ALA A 51 21.24 -3.54 -9.43
CA ALA A 51 22.02 -4.28 -10.42
C ALA A 51 23.52 -3.94 -10.22
N GLY A 52 24.10 -4.45 -9.14
CA GLY A 52 25.52 -4.44 -8.86
C GLY A 52 25.90 -5.83 -8.39
N ASP A 53 26.54 -6.59 -9.26
CA ASP A 53 27.26 -7.81 -8.89
C ASP A 53 28.26 -7.47 -7.78
N GLU A 54 27.87 -7.67 -6.52
CA GLU A 54 28.72 -7.97 -5.36
C GLU A 54 27.89 -7.82 -4.08
N MET A 55 27.17 -8.89 -3.73
CA MET A 55 26.57 -9.01 -2.40
C MET A 55 27.69 -9.40 -1.43
N GLU A 56 28.26 -8.44 -0.70
CA GLU A 56 29.32 -8.71 0.29
C GLU A 56 28.83 -9.73 1.34
N GLU A 57 29.63 -10.77 1.58
CA GLU A 57 29.35 -11.80 2.58
C GLU A 57 29.22 -11.17 3.98
N GLY A 58 27.97 -11.10 4.49
CA GLY A 58 27.68 -10.60 5.84
C GLY A 58 26.64 -9.48 5.91
N MET A 59 26.20 -8.92 4.77
CA MET A 59 25.08 -7.99 4.73
C MET A 59 23.75 -8.74 4.55
N ASN A 60 23.07 -9.07 5.66
CA ASN A 60 21.64 -9.36 5.58
C ASN A 60 20.93 -8.01 5.35
N TYR A 61 20.35 -7.80 4.17
CA TYR A 61 19.46 -6.66 3.96
C TYR A 61 18.22 -6.86 4.84
N TYR A 62 18.07 -6.03 5.87
CA TYR A 62 16.87 -5.99 6.70
C TYR A 62 15.81 -5.17 5.95
N ASP A 63 14.85 -5.83 5.32
CA ASP A 63 13.75 -5.20 4.56
C ASP A 63 12.52 -4.87 5.41
N GLU A 64 12.54 -5.24 6.69
CA GLU A 64 11.41 -5.08 7.62
C GLU A 64 11.01 -3.61 7.86
N GLU A 65 11.92 -2.64 7.68
CA GLU A 65 11.59 -1.20 7.77
C GLU A 65 10.85 -0.65 6.54
N SER A 66 10.75 -1.43 5.45
CA SER A 66 10.13 -1.00 4.18
C SER A 66 8.69 -1.50 4.01
N LEU A 67 8.10 -2.01 5.10
CA LEU A 67 6.77 -2.61 5.15
C LEU A 67 5.90 -1.91 6.20
N SER A 68 4.62 -1.74 5.93
CA SER A 68 3.64 -1.31 6.93
C SER A 68 2.35 -2.09 6.76
N LEU A 69 1.81 -2.62 7.86
CA LEU A 69 0.56 -3.37 7.88
C LEU A 69 -0.45 -2.75 8.82
N CYS A 70 -1.72 -2.87 8.48
CA CYS A 70 -2.86 -2.52 9.33
C CYS A 70 -4.10 -3.28 8.88
N GLY A 71 -5.15 -3.31 9.73
CA GLY A 71 -6.45 -3.84 9.32
C GLY A 71 -7.11 -2.96 8.25
N VAL A 72 -7.96 -3.57 7.41
CA VAL A 72 -8.68 -2.85 6.34
C VAL A 72 -9.53 -1.70 6.90
N GLU A 73 -10.20 -1.87 8.04
CA GLU A 73 -11.00 -0.82 8.66
C GLU A 73 -10.17 0.39 9.10
N ASP A 74 -8.98 0.16 9.65
CA ASP A 74 -8.08 1.24 10.07
C ASP A 74 -7.52 1.99 8.85
N PHE A 75 -7.17 1.26 7.81
CA PHE A 75 -6.71 1.85 6.56
C PHE A 75 -7.77 2.76 5.91
N LEU A 76 -9.03 2.31 5.85
CA LEU A 76 -10.14 3.10 5.30
C LEU A 76 -10.41 4.37 6.10
N GLN A 77 -10.22 4.35 7.42
CA GLN A 77 -10.31 5.56 8.24
C GLN A 77 -9.24 6.59 7.85
N VAL A 78 -8.00 6.16 7.61
CA VAL A 78 -6.92 7.04 7.15
C VAL A 78 -7.22 7.61 5.76
N VAL A 79 -7.72 6.79 4.83
CA VAL A 79 -8.12 7.24 3.48
C VAL A 79 -9.19 8.32 3.55
N ALA A 80 -10.23 8.12 4.37
CA ALA A 80 -11.29 9.10 4.57
C ALA A 80 -10.78 10.39 5.22
N ALA A 81 -9.93 10.28 6.25
CA ALA A 81 -9.33 11.43 6.91
C ALA A 81 -8.44 12.24 5.96
N TYR A 82 -7.62 11.56 5.14
CA TYR A 82 -6.79 12.20 4.12
C TYR A 82 -7.64 12.92 3.07
N ARG A 83 -8.70 12.28 2.57
CA ARG A 83 -9.64 12.89 1.62
C ARG A 83 -10.25 14.18 2.18
N ASN A 84 -10.68 14.16 3.43
CA ASN A 84 -11.21 15.34 4.11
C ASN A 84 -10.14 16.43 4.25
N PHE A 85 -8.93 16.06 4.67
CA PHE A 85 -7.82 16.99 4.83
C PHE A 85 -7.47 17.73 3.53
N VAL A 86 -7.41 17.03 2.38
CA VAL A 86 -7.05 17.68 1.11
C VAL A 86 -8.19 18.47 0.47
N GLN A 87 -9.44 18.22 0.87
CA GLN A 87 -10.63 18.94 0.38
C GLN A 87 -10.97 20.18 1.23
N GLN A 88 -10.61 20.18 2.51
CA GLN A 88 -10.68 21.35 3.38
C GLN A 88 -9.52 22.30 3.04
N LYS A 89 -9.74 23.20 2.07
CA LYS A 89 -8.84 24.33 1.80
C LYS A 89 -8.95 25.41 2.86
#